data_AF-A0A0F8A650-F1
#
_entry.id   AF-A0A0F8A650-F1
#
_cell.length_a   1.000
_cell.length_b   1.000
_cell.length_c   1.000
_cell.angle_alpha   90.00
_cell.angle_beta   90.00
_cell.angle_gamma   90.00
#
_symmetry.space_group_name_H-M   'P 1'
#
loop_
_entity.id
_entity.type
_entity.pdbx_description
1 polymer ?
#
loop_
_entity_poly.entity_id
_entity_poly.type
_entity_poly.pdbx_seq_one_letter_code
_entity_poly.pdbx_strand_id
1 'polypeptide(L)'
;MESHERDRASILKTITWFLCITEICSVGTRLMTRYYMTRKVAWDDRLIIIAQIASIARCVATSVGATKGMGNSIDTLKNESVDSILKVEYAIAPLLLLTLAFVKWSTSAFLKQITPSTIHRRQAIAFDVVVGAWLISATLVSLFQCPLPYPWDYIHGAQCINRRAWWTYAAVLNMVTDVYMAGLLSSVCVILQMRLRQRILLISVFSSKLVAVGVTAAQLAVFLDMYSINNISNSLWLPVMLNQAVSCVSIMTASVPYLKPFMDSLDAGIIQVGNLRVSEEDLSASWAGSNEYAMSNPPSFSSAYLRSPVAISSFRLRQPAVRQYIEMASLQAPSRHVVEALCREKGPKFNGLAYDDHIWIKYDTGVTLAEAAIQRYVYEHADARIVRIPQVLDAFCSETSYGCPMTCIVMERIKGDDYATHIRQHPQEAEQILDAIAQAVRHIWDIPIPPDSQPGPLERQEPRDRFFSETGSERVFDNLFELESWINGKLEEARYQDRISLQGETLQICHGDLTQFNFKVGEPVALLDWEFSGIYPRAFEEFALVHQFNLHGQKFAKALHQRLFGPKISKPIRALSLAARFLAFGC
;
A
#
# COMPACT_ATOMS: atom_id res chain seq x y z
N MET A 1 37.20 -38.11 -9.52
CA MET A 1 37.57 -36.72 -9.87
C MET A 1 36.64 -36.18 -10.94
N GLU A 2 36.46 -36.88 -12.08
CA GLU A 2 35.48 -36.50 -13.12
C GLU A 2 34.02 -36.37 -12.65
N SER A 3 33.56 -37.20 -11.70
CA SER A 3 32.21 -37.07 -11.12
C SER A 3 32.04 -35.73 -10.40
N HIS A 4 33.01 -35.38 -9.56
CA HIS A 4 33.00 -34.17 -8.73
C HIS A 4 33.17 -32.88 -9.55
N GLU A 5 33.83 -32.96 -10.71
CA GLU A 5 33.96 -31.86 -11.69
C GLU A 5 32.66 -31.67 -12.50
N ARG A 6 32.05 -32.78 -12.96
CA ARG A 6 30.74 -32.76 -13.64
C ARG A 6 29.63 -32.21 -12.74
N ASP A 7 29.74 -32.42 -11.43
CA ASP A 7 28.84 -31.86 -10.42
C ASP A 7 28.94 -30.32 -10.34
N ARG A 8 30.15 -29.74 -10.39
CA ARG A 8 30.35 -28.28 -10.27
C ARG A 8 29.79 -27.50 -11.46
N ALA A 9 30.00 -27.97 -12.68
CA ALA A 9 29.43 -27.33 -13.87
C ALA A 9 27.89 -27.40 -13.88
N SER A 10 27.32 -28.50 -13.35
CA SER A 10 25.87 -28.66 -13.19
C SER A 10 25.32 -27.71 -12.13
N ILE A 11 25.98 -27.61 -10.97
CA ILE A 11 25.64 -26.65 -9.90
C ILE A 11 25.70 -25.21 -10.42
N LEU A 12 26.76 -24.85 -11.15
CA LEU A 12 26.94 -23.52 -11.76
C LEU A 12 25.73 -23.16 -12.65
N LYS A 13 25.30 -24.07 -13.52
CA LYS A 13 24.13 -23.86 -14.40
C LYS A 13 22.85 -23.70 -13.60
N THR A 14 22.60 -24.58 -12.63
CA THR A 14 21.39 -24.55 -11.81
C THR A 14 21.25 -23.22 -11.07
N ILE A 15 22.32 -22.77 -10.40
CA ILE A 15 22.31 -21.49 -9.67
C ILE A 15 22.15 -20.31 -10.64
N THR A 16 22.85 -20.33 -11.78
CA THR A 16 22.76 -19.25 -12.78
C THR A 16 21.32 -19.05 -13.25
N TRP A 17 20.64 -20.13 -13.63
CA TRP A 17 19.25 -20.06 -14.10
C TRP A 17 18.27 -19.70 -12.99
N PHE A 18 18.47 -20.21 -11.77
CA PHE A 18 17.64 -19.84 -10.61
C PHE A 18 17.69 -18.33 -10.32
N LEU A 19 18.90 -17.75 -10.30
CA LEU A 19 19.09 -16.31 -10.09
C LEU A 19 18.52 -15.50 -11.26
N CYS A 20 18.72 -15.94 -12.50
CA CYS A 20 18.16 -15.29 -13.69
C CYS A 20 16.62 -15.26 -13.68
N ILE A 21 15.96 -16.36 -13.30
CA ILE A 21 14.50 -16.41 -13.17
C ILE A 21 14.03 -15.46 -12.08
N THR A 22 14.75 -15.39 -10.95
CA THR A 22 14.42 -14.49 -9.84
C THR A 22 14.53 -13.02 -10.26
N GLU A 23 15.56 -12.65 -11.05
CA GLU A 23 15.70 -11.32 -11.66
C GLU A 23 14.51 -11.00 -12.57
N ILE A 24 14.15 -11.91 -13.48
CA ILE A 24 13.03 -11.74 -14.41
C ILE A 24 11.71 -11.54 -13.66
N CYS A 25 11.45 -12.37 -12.64
CA CYS A 25 10.26 -12.24 -11.80
C CYS A 25 10.24 -10.88 -11.08
N SER A 26 11.37 -10.45 -10.52
CA SER A 26 11.47 -9.17 -9.80
C SER A 26 11.16 -7.97 -10.70
N VAL A 27 11.76 -7.92 -11.90
CA VAL A 27 11.48 -6.85 -12.88
C VAL A 27 10.04 -6.96 -13.40
N GLY A 28 9.54 -8.18 -13.63
CA GLY A 28 8.16 -8.42 -14.01
C GLY A 28 7.17 -7.85 -13.00
N THR A 29 7.34 -8.14 -11.71
CA THR A 29 6.49 -7.60 -10.63
C THR A 29 6.55 -6.07 -10.61
N ARG A 30 7.76 -5.47 -10.69
CA ARG A 30 7.91 -4.01 -10.73
C ARG A 30 7.11 -3.38 -11.89
N LEU A 31 7.28 -3.89 -13.11
CA LEU A 31 6.63 -3.36 -14.30
C LEU A 31 5.11 -3.53 -14.23
N MET A 32 4.64 -4.67 -13.72
CA MET A 32 3.21 -4.91 -13.51
C MET A 32 2.64 -3.92 -12.51
N THR A 33 3.25 -3.77 -11.33
CA THR A 33 2.81 -2.81 -10.32
C THR A 33 2.72 -1.40 -10.89
N ARG A 34 3.75 -0.96 -11.63
CA ARG A 34 3.78 0.38 -12.23
C ARG A 34 2.70 0.56 -13.30
N TYR A 35 2.49 -0.45 -14.14
CA TYR A 35 1.45 -0.45 -15.17
C TYR A 35 0.05 -0.35 -14.55
N TYR A 36 -0.20 -1.10 -13.47
CA TYR A 36 -1.47 -1.05 -12.76
C TYR A 36 -1.71 0.31 -12.10
N MET A 37 -0.68 0.91 -11.47
CA MET A 37 -0.79 2.17 -10.74
C MET A 37 -0.87 3.41 -11.63
N THR A 38 -0.05 3.49 -12.68
CA THR A 38 0.17 4.77 -13.41
C THR A 38 -0.19 4.72 -14.89
N ARG A 39 -0.42 3.53 -15.46
CA ARG A 39 -0.66 3.29 -16.92
C ARG A 39 0.36 3.95 -17.86
N LYS A 40 1.53 4.33 -17.34
CA LYS A 40 2.61 5.00 -18.11
C LYS A 40 3.94 4.33 -17.77
N VAL A 41 4.74 4.09 -18.81
CA VAL A 41 6.11 3.59 -18.67
C VAL A 41 7.03 4.79 -18.46
N ALA A 42 7.70 4.85 -17.31
CA ALA A 42 8.59 5.94 -16.98
C ALA A 42 10.03 5.66 -17.47
N TRP A 43 10.93 6.64 -17.29
CA TRP A 43 12.33 6.49 -17.70
C TRP A 43 13.06 5.42 -16.89
N ASP A 44 12.74 5.29 -15.60
CA ASP A 44 13.33 4.27 -14.72
C ASP A 44 12.96 2.84 -15.15
N ASP A 45 11.75 2.62 -15.69
CA ASP A 45 11.29 1.34 -16.22
C ASP A 45 12.06 0.93 -17.49
N ARG A 46 12.33 1.88 -18.39
CA ARG A 46 13.13 1.61 -19.60
C ARG A 46 14.56 1.21 -19.25
N LEU A 47 15.15 1.89 -18.27
CA LEU A 47 16.52 1.62 -17.83
C LEU A 47 16.65 0.23 -17.17
N ILE A 48 15.69 -0.18 -16.35
CA ILE A 48 15.73 -1.52 -15.72
C ILE A 48 15.49 -2.64 -16.75
N ILE A 49 14.68 -2.40 -17.80
CA ILE A 49 14.49 -3.36 -18.90
C ILE A 49 15.82 -3.56 -19.65
N ILE A 50 16.57 -2.49 -19.93
CA ILE A 50 17.88 -2.59 -20.58
C ILE A 50 18.86 -3.37 -19.69
N ALA A 51 18.86 -3.14 -18.38
CA ALA A 51 19.64 -3.93 -17.43
C ALA A 51 19.27 -5.42 -17.46
N GLN A 52 17.98 -5.74 -17.52
CA GLN A 52 17.49 -7.12 -17.56
C GLN A 52 17.94 -7.84 -18.85
N ILE A 53 17.92 -7.16 -20.00
CA ILE A 53 18.41 -7.72 -21.27
C ILE A 53 19.90 -8.05 -21.17
N ALA A 54 20.71 -7.14 -20.63
CA ALA A 54 22.14 -7.38 -20.42
C ALA A 54 22.39 -8.55 -19.45
N SER A 55 21.61 -8.66 -18.36
CA SER A 55 21.72 -9.78 -17.42
C SER A 55 21.33 -11.12 -18.05
N ILE A 56 20.28 -11.17 -18.89
CA ILE A 56 19.89 -12.38 -19.63
C ILE A 56 21.00 -12.80 -20.60
N ALA A 57 21.57 -11.85 -21.35
CA ALA A 57 22.70 -12.14 -22.25
C ALA A 57 23.88 -12.73 -21.48
N ARG A 58 24.15 -12.22 -20.27
CA ARG A 58 25.19 -12.73 -19.38
C ARG A 58 24.88 -14.15 -18.89
N CYS A 59 23.64 -14.42 -18.48
CA CYS A 59 23.18 -15.76 -18.08
C CYS A 59 23.38 -16.79 -19.20
N VAL A 60 23.01 -16.45 -20.43
CA VAL A 60 23.21 -17.31 -21.60
C VAL A 60 24.69 -17.57 -21.85
N ALA A 61 25.54 -16.53 -21.82
CA ALA A 61 26.98 -16.67 -21.99
C ALA A 61 27.61 -17.55 -20.90
N THR A 62 27.26 -17.35 -19.63
CA THR A 62 27.71 -18.22 -18.52
C THR A 62 27.28 -19.68 -18.71
N SER A 63 26.04 -19.91 -19.19
CA SER A 63 25.56 -21.26 -19.49
C SER A 63 26.38 -21.92 -20.61
N VAL A 64 26.77 -21.16 -21.63
CA VAL A 64 27.70 -21.64 -22.67
C VAL A 64 29.06 -21.96 -22.05
N GLY A 65 29.63 -21.07 -21.22
CA GLY A 65 30.89 -21.31 -20.51
C GLY A 65 30.86 -22.58 -19.66
N ALA A 66 29.75 -22.86 -18.98
CA ALA A 66 29.56 -24.08 -18.20
C ALA A 66 29.65 -25.35 -19.07
N THR A 67 29.10 -25.33 -20.29
CA THR A 67 29.23 -26.46 -21.24
C THR A 67 30.66 -26.67 -21.74
N LYS A 68 31.50 -25.64 -21.66
CA LYS A 68 32.92 -25.68 -22.04
C LYS A 68 33.85 -26.09 -20.89
N GLY A 69 33.34 -26.27 -19.68
CA GLY A 69 34.11 -26.71 -18.52
C GLY A 69 34.49 -25.62 -17.52
N MET A 70 33.84 -24.44 -17.56
CA MET A 70 34.09 -23.31 -16.63
C MET A 70 33.97 -23.66 -15.13
N GLY A 71 33.34 -24.80 -14.79
CA GLY A 71 33.24 -25.35 -13.43
C GLY A 71 34.43 -26.20 -12.96
N ASN A 72 35.37 -26.52 -13.85
CA ASN A 72 36.49 -27.42 -13.59
C ASN A 72 37.76 -26.62 -13.30
N SER A 73 38.82 -27.31 -12.87
CA SER A 73 40.14 -26.69 -12.79
C SER A 73 40.64 -26.37 -14.20
N ILE A 74 41.30 -25.22 -14.39
CA ILE A 74 41.86 -24.84 -15.69
C ILE A 74 42.91 -25.87 -16.14
N ASP A 75 43.65 -26.45 -15.20
CA ASP A 75 44.72 -27.42 -15.47
C ASP A 75 44.20 -28.77 -15.99
N THR A 76 42.91 -29.09 -15.78
CA THR A 76 42.30 -30.35 -16.23
C THR A 76 41.63 -30.24 -17.61
N LEU A 77 41.61 -29.04 -18.20
CA LEU A 77 40.92 -28.76 -19.46
C LEU A 77 41.87 -28.75 -20.66
N LYS A 78 41.33 -29.07 -21.84
CA LYS A 78 42.04 -28.89 -23.12
C LYS A 78 42.19 -27.39 -23.43
N ASN A 79 43.29 -27.00 -24.07
CA ASN A 79 43.56 -25.61 -24.46
C ASN A 79 42.41 -24.96 -25.26
N GLU A 80 41.73 -25.71 -26.14
CA GLU A 80 40.56 -25.22 -26.89
C GLU A 80 39.37 -24.84 -25.99
N SER A 81 39.14 -25.63 -24.93
CA SER A 81 38.11 -25.35 -23.93
C SER A 81 38.49 -24.14 -23.10
N VAL A 82 39.76 -24.00 -22.74
CA VAL A 82 40.28 -22.84 -22.01
C VAL A 82 40.09 -21.56 -22.83
N ASP A 83 40.50 -21.52 -24.10
CA ASP A 83 40.27 -20.36 -24.97
C ASP A 83 38.78 -20.02 -25.11
N SER A 84 37.92 -21.02 -25.25
CA SER A 84 36.46 -20.82 -25.28
C SER A 84 35.93 -20.18 -23.98
N ILE A 85 36.43 -20.62 -22.82
CA ILE A 85 36.06 -20.07 -21.51
C ILE A 85 36.55 -18.63 -21.37
N LEU A 86 37.78 -18.32 -21.79
CA LEU A 86 38.34 -16.97 -21.74
C LEU A 86 37.53 -15.98 -22.60
N LYS A 87 37.07 -16.41 -23.78
CA LYS A 87 36.17 -15.62 -24.64
C LYS A 87 34.82 -15.36 -23.97
N VAL A 88 34.27 -16.34 -23.25
CA VAL A 88 33.03 -16.17 -22.48
C VAL A 88 33.25 -15.17 -21.34
N GLU A 89 34.32 -15.32 -20.55
CA GLU A 89 34.71 -14.38 -19.48
C GLU A 89 34.84 -12.94 -20.00
N TYR A 90 35.48 -12.78 -21.15
CA TYR A 90 35.63 -11.50 -21.83
C TYR A 90 34.28 -10.88 -22.24
N ALA A 91 33.30 -11.70 -22.64
CA ALA A 91 31.97 -11.22 -22.99
C ALA A 91 31.09 -10.88 -21.77
N ILE A 92 31.18 -11.65 -20.67
CA ILE A 92 30.31 -11.45 -19.50
C ILE A 92 30.71 -10.25 -18.63
N ALA A 93 31.98 -9.86 -18.62
CA ALA A 93 32.48 -8.73 -17.84
C ALA A 93 31.82 -7.37 -18.20
N PRO A 94 31.81 -6.92 -19.46
CA PRO A 94 31.14 -5.67 -19.84
C PRO A 94 29.61 -5.75 -19.64
N LEU A 95 28.99 -6.93 -19.84
CA LEU A 95 27.57 -7.13 -19.59
C LEU A 95 27.21 -6.95 -18.10
N LEU A 96 28.09 -7.39 -17.18
CA LEU A 96 27.93 -7.13 -15.75
C LEU A 96 27.99 -5.63 -15.44
N LEU A 97 29.00 -4.94 -15.95
CA LEU A 97 29.17 -3.49 -15.73
C LEU A 97 27.96 -2.70 -16.25
N LEU A 98 27.48 -3.03 -17.45
CA LEU A 98 26.26 -2.45 -18.03
C LEU A 98 25.06 -2.69 -17.12
N THR A 99 24.83 -3.94 -16.70
CA THR A 99 23.71 -4.30 -15.81
C THR A 99 23.72 -3.44 -14.54
N LEU A 100 24.86 -3.32 -13.86
CA LEU A 100 25.00 -2.56 -12.63
C LEU A 100 24.78 -1.04 -12.84
N ALA A 101 25.32 -0.48 -13.94
CA ALA A 101 25.14 0.92 -14.26
C ALA A 101 23.68 1.27 -14.57
N PHE A 102 22.99 0.47 -15.39
CA PHE A 102 21.59 0.70 -15.73
C PHE A 102 20.65 0.53 -14.53
N VAL A 103 20.93 -0.40 -13.61
CA VAL A 103 20.22 -0.54 -12.33
C VAL A 103 20.35 0.73 -11.49
N LYS A 104 21.56 1.31 -11.42
CA LYS A 104 21.82 2.56 -10.68
C LYS A 104 21.13 3.75 -11.31
N TRP A 105 21.17 3.88 -12.64
CA TRP A 105 20.45 4.93 -13.34
C TRP A 105 18.93 4.79 -13.20
N SER A 106 18.38 3.56 -13.20
CA SER A 106 16.96 3.32 -12.90
C SER A 106 16.60 3.78 -11.48
N THR A 107 17.43 3.45 -10.49
CA THR A 107 17.23 3.87 -9.09
C THR A 107 17.32 5.39 -8.92
N SER A 108 18.29 6.03 -9.60
CA SER A 108 18.45 7.49 -9.63
C SER A 108 17.27 8.19 -10.31
N ALA A 109 16.78 7.65 -11.43
CA ALA A 109 15.60 8.17 -12.13
C ALA A 109 14.36 8.13 -11.24
N PHE A 110 14.17 7.05 -10.47
CA PHE A 110 13.12 6.97 -9.45
C PHE A 110 13.29 8.01 -8.35
N LEU A 111 14.49 8.18 -7.80
CA LEU A 111 14.77 9.19 -6.77
C LEU A 111 14.45 10.61 -7.26
N LYS A 112 14.83 10.94 -8.51
CA LYS A 112 14.52 12.22 -9.14
C LYS A 112 13.03 12.46 -9.33
N GLN A 113 12.22 11.41 -9.44
CA GLN A 113 10.77 11.50 -9.55
C GLN A 113 10.12 11.84 -8.20
N ILE A 114 10.65 11.31 -7.10
CA ILE A 114 10.06 11.48 -5.76
C ILE A 114 10.51 12.76 -5.08
N THR A 115 11.75 13.21 -5.33
CA THR A 115 12.29 14.35 -4.58
C THR A 115 11.78 15.69 -5.13
N PRO A 116 11.12 16.54 -4.30
CA PRO A 116 10.80 17.90 -4.68
C PRO A 116 12.01 18.85 -4.56
N SER A 117 13.08 18.41 -3.86
CA SER A 117 14.26 19.23 -3.58
C SER A 117 15.20 19.34 -4.80
N THR A 118 15.51 20.57 -5.19
CA THR A 118 16.43 20.87 -6.29
C THR A 118 17.88 20.45 -5.97
N ILE A 119 18.26 20.42 -4.69
CA ILE A 119 19.58 19.99 -4.22
C ILE A 119 19.75 18.49 -4.44
N HIS A 120 18.80 17.68 -3.99
CA HIS A 120 18.83 16.23 -4.19
C HIS A 120 18.76 15.85 -5.67
N ARG A 121 17.98 16.60 -6.47
CA ARG A 121 17.96 16.40 -7.91
C ARG A 121 19.32 16.68 -8.56
N ARG A 122 20.04 17.73 -8.15
CA ARG A 122 21.42 18.00 -8.60
C ARG A 122 22.40 16.90 -8.17
N GLN A 123 22.30 16.42 -6.94
CA GLN A 123 23.12 15.31 -6.44
C GLN A 123 22.88 14.02 -7.24
N ALA A 124 21.63 13.70 -7.56
CA ALA A 124 21.29 12.54 -8.39
C ALA A 124 21.82 12.66 -9.83
N ILE A 125 21.80 13.87 -10.43
CA ILE A 125 22.40 14.10 -11.75
C ILE A 125 23.92 13.93 -11.70
N ALA A 126 24.59 14.47 -10.67
CA ALA A 126 26.03 14.29 -10.49
C ALA A 126 26.39 12.81 -10.31
N PHE A 127 25.58 12.06 -9.57
CA PHE A 127 25.71 10.61 -9.43
C PHE A 127 25.61 9.89 -10.78
N ASP A 128 24.65 10.24 -11.62
CA ASP A 128 24.48 9.61 -12.95
C ASP A 128 25.73 9.79 -13.82
N VAL A 129 26.36 10.98 -13.75
CA VAL A 129 27.61 11.28 -14.46
C VAL A 129 28.77 10.44 -13.92
N VAL A 130 28.90 10.31 -12.60
CA VAL A 130 29.94 9.50 -11.96
C VAL A 130 29.79 8.02 -12.34
N VAL A 131 28.57 7.49 -12.30
CA VAL A 131 28.27 6.11 -12.71
C VAL A 131 28.56 5.90 -14.20
N GLY A 132 28.24 6.88 -15.05
CA GLY A 132 28.56 6.82 -16.48
C GLY A 132 30.06 6.82 -16.75
N ALA A 133 30.82 7.68 -16.07
CA ALA A 133 32.28 7.70 -16.18
C ALA A 133 32.91 6.39 -15.69
N TRP A 134 32.41 5.84 -14.58
CA TRP A 134 32.80 4.52 -14.08
C TRP A 134 32.50 3.40 -15.09
N LEU A 135 31.30 3.37 -15.66
CA LEU A 135 30.92 2.38 -16.67
C LEU A 135 31.86 2.44 -17.88
N ILE A 136 32.09 3.63 -18.43
CA ILE A 136 32.94 3.82 -19.62
C ILE A 136 34.38 3.39 -19.31
N SER A 137 34.96 3.90 -18.23
CA SER A 137 36.34 3.58 -17.87
C SER A 137 36.55 2.10 -17.55
N ALA A 138 35.67 1.48 -16.76
CA ALA A 138 35.76 0.06 -16.42
C ALA A 138 35.57 -0.85 -17.64
N THR A 139 34.68 -0.48 -18.56
CA THR A 139 34.42 -1.21 -19.81
C THR A 139 35.60 -1.10 -20.77
N LEU A 140 36.17 0.09 -20.95
CA LEU A 140 37.35 0.27 -21.80
C LEU A 140 38.53 -0.56 -21.30
N VAL A 141 38.79 -0.57 -19.99
CA VAL A 141 39.84 -1.43 -19.43
C VAL A 141 39.52 -2.91 -19.62
N SER A 142 38.25 -3.32 -19.49
CA SER A 142 37.85 -4.71 -19.75
C SER A 142 38.09 -5.13 -21.21
N LEU A 143 37.79 -4.25 -22.16
CA LEU A 143 37.92 -4.54 -23.60
C LEU A 143 39.38 -4.55 -24.06
N PHE A 144 40.21 -3.70 -23.46
CA PHE A 144 41.63 -3.56 -23.82
C PHE A 144 42.57 -4.10 -22.72
N GLN A 145 42.15 -5.14 -21.99
CA GLN A 145 42.90 -5.69 -20.87
C GLN A 145 44.23 -6.37 -21.29
N CYS A 146 44.35 -6.82 -22.54
CA CYS A 146 45.53 -7.45 -23.13
C CYS A 146 45.74 -6.97 -24.59
N PRO A 147 46.95 -7.15 -25.18
CA PRO A 147 47.23 -6.75 -26.56
C PRO A 147 46.34 -7.43 -27.61
N LEU A 148 46.01 -6.71 -28.68
CA LEU A 148 45.38 -7.27 -29.89
C LEU A 148 46.36 -8.20 -30.63
N PRO A 149 45.91 -9.30 -31.26
CA PRO A 149 44.52 -9.63 -31.61
C PRO A 149 43.75 -10.52 -30.60
N TYR A 150 44.37 -10.89 -29.48
CA TYR A 150 43.79 -11.81 -28.49
C TYR A 150 43.59 -11.15 -27.11
N PRO A 151 42.71 -10.13 -26.99
CA PRO A 151 42.55 -9.36 -25.74
C PRO A 151 41.95 -10.17 -24.58
N TRP A 152 41.38 -11.36 -24.84
CA TRP A 152 40.83 -12.26 -23.82
C TRP A 152 41.87 -13.20 -23.20
N ASP A 153 43.04 -13.39 -23.81
CA ASP A 153 44.05 -14.36 -23.37
C ASP A 153 44.98 -13.77 -22.29
N TYR A 154 44.47 -13.68 -21.07
CA TYR A 154 45.24 -13.22 -19.91
C TYR A 154 46.11 -14.32 -19.26
N ILE A 155 46.10 -15.54 -19.80
CA ILE A 155 46.88 -16.68 -19.30
C ILE A 155 48.21 -16.78 -20.04
N HIS A 156 48.18 -16.72 -21.38
CA HIS A 156 49.38 -16.86 -22.21
C HIS A 156 49.84 -15.51 -22.80
N GLY A 157 49.02 -14.46 -22.71
CA GLY A 157 49.34 -13.13 -23.22
C GLY A 157 50.49 -12.46 -22.45
N ALA A 158 51.51 -12.01 -23.17
CA ALA A 158 52.55 -11.16 -22.61
C ALA A 158 52.01 -9.74 -22.35
N GLN A 159 52.27 -9.20 -21.14
CA GLN A 159 51.97 -7.81 -20.76
C GLN A 159 50.48 -7.40 -20.73
N CYS A 160 49.64 -8.16 -20.03
CA CYS A 160 48.26 -7.73 -19.71
C CYS A 160 48.22 -6.74 -18.53
N ILE A 161 47.13 -5.97 -18.43
CA ILE A 161 46.88 -5.10 -17.29
C ILE A 161 46.70 -5.92 -16.00
N ASN A 162 47.02 -5.32 -14.86
CA ASN A 162 46.79 -5.95 -13.56
C ASN A 162 45.28 -6.15 -13.31
N ARG A 163 44.79 -7.37 -13.59
CA ARG A 163 43.37 -7.74 -13.43
C ARG A 163 42.88 -7.62 -11.98
N ARG A 164 43.76 -7.84 -10.99
CA ARG A 164 43.43 -7.65 -9.57
C ARG A 164 43.10 -6.18 -9.30
N ALA A 165 43.95 -5.27 -9.77
CA ALA A 165 43.74 -3.84 -9.61
C ALA A 165 42.46 -3.38 -10.31
N TRP A 166 42.20 -3.86 -11.52
CA TRP A 166 40.98 -3.53 -12.27
C TRP A 166 39.70 -4.05 -11.58
N TRP A 167 39.65 -5.31 -11.16
CA TRP A 167 38.49 -5.85 -10.42
C TRP A 167 38.29 -5.14 -9.09
N THR A 168 39.37 -4.81 -8.38
CA THR A 168 39.32 -4.03 -7.13
C THR A 168 38.73 -2.65 -7.38
N TYR A 169 39.19 -1.95 -8.42
CA TYR A 169 38.66 -0.67 -8.85
C TYR A 169 37.16 -0.75 -9.16
N ALA A 170 36.75 -1.73 -9.97
CA ALA A 170 35.36 -1.89 -10.37
C ALA A 170 34.45 -2.18 -9.17
N ALA A 171 34.85 -3.10 -8.28
CA ALA A 171 34.09 -3.48 -7.10
C ALA A 171 34.01 -2.35 -6.05
N VAL A 172 35.13 -1.68 -5.75
CA VAL A 172 35.16 -0.59 -4.76
C VAL A 172 34.29 0.57 -5.20
N LEU A 173 34.39 1.03 -6.47
CA LEU A 173 33.52 2.09 -6.95
C LEU A 173 32.06 1.64 -7.01
N ASN A 174 31.79 0.37 -7.34
CA ASN A 174 30.43 -0.17 -7.24
C ASN A 174 29.87 0.01 -5.82
N MET A 175 30.61 -0.44 -4.80
CA MET A 175 30.20 -0.31 -3.39
C MET A 175 30.02 1.14 -2.95
N VAL A 176 30.99 2.01 -3.27
CA VAL A 176 30.92 3.44 -2.89
C VAL A 176 29.69 4.10 -3.49
N THR A 177 29.39 3.82 -4.76
CA THR A 177 28.18 4.36 -5.41
C THR A 177 26.88 3.82 -4.80
N ASP A 178 26.85 2.56 -4.36
CA ASP A 178 25.67 1.99 -3.69
C ASP A 178 25.44 2.58 -2.30
N VAL A 179 26.52 2.77 -1.51
CA VAL A 179 26.46 3.46 -0.21
C VAL A 179 25.99 4.90 -0.37
N TYR A 180 26.53 5.61 -1.37
CA TYR A 180 26.12 6.98 -1.66
C TYR A 180 24.64 7.07 -2.06
N MET A 181 24.17 6.19 -2.94
CA MET A 181 22.75 6.13 -3.34
C MET A 181 21.85 5.81 -2.14
N ALA A 182 22.25 4.88 -1.28
CA ALA A 182 21.52 4.57 -0.05
C ALA A 182 21.40 5.81 0.85
N GLY A 183 22.50 6.55 1.04
CA GLY A 183 22.51 7.79 1.82
C GLY A 183 21.64 8.89 1.22
N LEU A 184 21.64 9.05 -0.11
CA LEU A 184 20.77 10.01 -0.81
C LEU A 184 19.29 9.65 -0.64
N LEU A 185 18.92 8.39 -0.83
CA LEU A 185 17.57 7.89 -0.60
C LEU A 185 17.14 8.15 0.84
N SER A 186 17.98 7.85 1.83
CA SER A 186 17.70 8.15 3.23
C SER A 186 17.53 9.64 3.52
N SER A 187 18.37 10.50 2.93
CA SER A 187 18.34 11.94 3.17
C SER A 187 17.06 12.59 2.64
N VAL A 188 16.66 12.24 1.42
CA VAL A 188 15.41 12.72 0.80
C VAL A 188 14.21 12.34 1.68
N CYS A 189 14.26 11.15 2.26
CA CYS A 189 13.18 10.63 3.08
C CYS A 189 13.16 11.12 4.53
N VAL A 190 14.26 11.65 5.07
CA VAL A 190 14.27 12.33 6.39
C VAL A 190 13.66 13.73 6.28
N ILE A 191 13.83 14.39 5.13
CA ILE A 191 13.28 15.73 4.89
C ILE A 191 11.78 15.69 4.64
N LEU A 192 11.26 14.63 4.01
CA LEU A 192 9.82 14.38 4.01
C LEU A 192 9.44 13.83 5.41
N GLN A 193 8.71 14.60 6.22
CA GLN A 193 8.25 14.21 7.56
C GLN A 193 7.28 13.01 7.52
N MET A 194 7.83 11.82 7.30
CA MET A 194 7.07 10.61 6.95
C MET A 194 6.71 9.76 8.18
N ARG A 195 5.48 9.21 8.19
CA ARG A 195 4.90 8.41 9.30
C ARG A 195 5.54 7.02 9.42
N LEU A 196 5.29 6.30 10.50
CA LEU A 196 5.93 5.01 10.85
C LEU A 196 5.88 3.95 9.73
N ARG A 197 4.77 3.84 8.98
CA ARG A 197 4.65 2.91 7.84
C ARG A 197 5.57 3.28 6.67
N GLN A 198 5.79 4.57 6.45
CA GLN A 198 6.77 5.07 5.49
C GLN A 198 8.17 4.90 6.06
N ARG A 199 8.42 5.14 7.35
CA ARG A 199 9.69 4.83 8.03
C ARG A 199 10.11 3.35 7.90
N ILE A 200 9.17 2.41 7.87
CA ILE A 200 9.44 1.00 7.58
C ILE A 200 9.87 0.79 6.11
N LEU A 201 9.26 1.49 5.15
CA LEU A 201 9.75 1.54 3.76
C LEU A 201 11.18 2.12 3.70
N LEU A 202 11.49 3.11 4.54
CA LEU A 202 12.83 3.72 4.60
C LEU A 202 13.88 2.74 5.08
N ILE A 203 13.58 2.01 6.15
CA ILE A 203 14.47 0.98 6.67
C ILE A 203 14.61 -0.14 5.64
N SER A 204 13.55 -0.54 4.94
CA SER A 204 13.64 -1.62 3.95
C SER A 204 14.45 -1.23 2.71
N VAL A 205 14.26 -0.05 2.15
CA VAL A 205 15.01 0.43 0.97
C VAL A 205 16.49 0.63 1.32
N PHE A 206 16.78 1.28 2.45
CA PHE A 206 18.16 1.46 2.93
C PHE A 206 18.85 0.12 3.21
N SER A 207 18.20 -0.77 3.97
CA SER A 207 18.76 -2.08 4.30
C SER A 207 19.00 -2.92 3.05
N SER A 208 18.11 -2.85 2.07
CA SER A 208 18.25 -3.58 0.81
C SER A 208 19.56 -3.21 0.06
N LYS A 209 19.94 -1.93 0.03
CA LYS A 209 21.19 -1.49 -0.59
C LYS A 209 22.42 -1.91 0.19
N LEU A 210 22.35 -1.95 1.51
CA LEU A 210 23.45 -2.50 2.33
C LEU A 210 23.69 -3.99 2.10
N VAL A 211 22.65 -4.77 1.82
CA VAL A 211 22.81 -6.19 1.42
C VAL A 211 23.63 -6.30 0.13
N ALA A 212 23.37 -5.46 -0.88
CA ALA A 212 24.16 -5.44 -2.12
C ALA A 212 25.65 -5.12 -1.87
N VAL A 213 25.92 -4.18 -0.96
CA VAL A 213 27.29 -3.84 -0.53
C VAL A 213 27.96 -5.03 0.15
N GLY A 214 27.26 -5.74 1.03
CA GLY A 214 27.78 -6.93 1.71
C GLY A 214 28.16 -8.06 0.75
N VAL A 215 27.31 -8.33 -0.26
CA VAL A 215 27.61 -9.35 -1.29
C VAL A 215 28.79 -8.93 -2.16
N THR A 216 28.89 -7.64 -2.51
CA THR A 216 30.05 -7.10 -3.26
C THR A 216 31.33 -7.14 -2.43
N ALA A 217 31.26 -6.93 -1.12
CA ALA A 217 32.41 -7.07 -0.22
C ALA A 217 32.89 -8.52 -0.14
N ALA A 218 31.98 -9.48 -0.06
CA ALA A 218 32.31 -10.91 -0.10
C ALA A 218 32.96 -11.31 -1.44
N GLN A 219 32.42 -10.80 -2.55
CA GLN A 219 33.02 -10.93 -3.89
C GLN A 219 34.44 -10.36 -3.93
N LEU A 220 34.65 -9.15 -3.41
CA LEU A 220 35.96 -8.51 -3.37
C LEU A 220 36.96 -9.30 -2.51
N ALA A 221 36.55 -9.81 -1.35
CA ALA A 221 37.40 -10.62 -0.49
C ALA A 221 37.90 -11.88 -1.23
N VAL A 222 36.98 -12.61 -1.88
CA VAL A 222 37.32 -13.79 -2.69
C VAL A 222 38.25 -13.43 -3.85
N PHE A 223 38.02 -12.29 -4.52
CA PHE A 223 38.90 -11.84 -5.58
C PHE A 223 40.30 -11.50 -5.06
N LEU A 224 40.40 -10.80 -3.93
CA LEU A 224 41.69 -10.47 -3.34
C LEU A 224 42.45 -11.74 -2.97
N ASP A 225 41.81 -12.75 -2.41
CA ASP A 225 42.46 -14.02 -2.06
C ASP A 225 42.92 -14.80 -3.31
N MET A 226 42.07 -14.89 -4.33
CA MET A 226 42.38 -15.58 -5.60
C MET A 226 43.59 -14.97 -6.33
N TYR A 227 43.78 -13.65 -6.25
CA TYR A 227 44.92 -12.97 -6.87
C TYR A 227 46.11 -12.78 -5.92
N SER A 228 46.02 -13.21 -4.65
CA SER A 228 47.09 -13.13 -3.64
C SER A 228 48.04 -14.32 -3.72
N ILE A 229 47.48 -15.50 -3.95
CA ILE A 229 48.19 -16.76 -4.05
C ILE A 229 48.36 -17.02 -5.55
N ASN A 230 49.58 -17.24 -6.04
CA ASN A 230 49.88 -17.56 -7.45
C ASN A 230 49.24 -18.87 -7.98
N ASN A 231 48.17 -19.35 -7.35
CA ASN A 231 47.34 -20.47 -7.78
C ASN A 231 46.38 -20.00 -8.87
N ILE A 232 46.92 -19.76 -10.07
CA ILE A 232 46.14 -19.64 -11.33
C ILE A 232 45.34 -20.95 -11.59
N SER A 233 45.68 -22.03 -10.88
CA SER A 233 45.04 -23.35 -10.84
C SER A 233 43.59 -23.36 -10.30
N ASN A 234 43.10 -22.27 -9.72
CA ASN A 234 41.75 -22.26 -9.11
C ASN A 234 40.62 -22.03 -10.13
N SER A 235 39.60 -22.89 -10.06
CA SER A 235 38.41 -22.88 -10.92
C SER A 235 37.64 -21.54 -10.89
N LEU A 236 37.25 -21.03 -12.06
CA LEU A 236 36.59 -19.72 -12.29
C LEU A 236 35.15 -19.64 -11.77
N TRP A 237 34.56 -20.77 -11.36
CA TRP A 237 33.15 -20.88 -11.03
C TRP A 237 32.71 -19.94 -9.88
N LEU A 238 33.52 -19.79 -8.83
CA LEU A 238 33.15 -19.01 -7.64
C LEU A 238 33.05 -17.51 -7.93
N PRO A 239 34.06 -16.86 -8.57
CA PRO A 239 33.92 -15.50 -9.10
C PRO A 239 32.69 -15.25 -9.97
N VAL A 240 32.41 -16.18 -10.90
CA VAL A 240 31.26 -16.07 -11.81
C VAL A 240 29.94 -16.13 -11.05
N MET A 241 29.84 -17.01 -10.05
CA MET A 241 28.68 -17.10 -9.17
C MET A 241 28.48 -15.84 -8.33
N LEU A 242 29.56 -15.28 -7.76
CA LEU A 242 29.49 -14.05 -6.99
C LEU A 242 29.06 -12.86 -7.87
N ASN A 243 29.57 -12.77 -9.10
CA ASN A 243 29.13 -11.78 -10.09
C ASN A 243 27.62 -11.90 -10.38
N GLN A 244 27.11 -13.13 -10.52
CA GLN A 244 25.68 -13.40 -10.72
C GLN A 244 24.84 -13.02 -9.48
N ALA A 245 25.33 -13.31 -8.28
CA ALA A 245 24.66 -12.92 -7.05
C ALA A 245 24.59 -11.39 -6.90
N VAL A 246 25.67 -10.69 -7.23
CA VAL A 246 25.72 -9.21 -7.19
C VAL A 246 24.73 -8.58 -8.16
N SER A 247 24.61 -9.09 -9.40
CA SER A 247 23.58 -8.57 -10.33
C SER A 247 22.17 -8.82 -9.82
N CYS A 248 21.91 -10.02 -9.29
CA CYS A 248 20.59 -10.42 -8.81
C CYS A 248 20.15 -9.53 -7.65
N VAL A 249 21.00 -9.37 -6.64
CA VAL A 249 20.72 -8.50 -5.49
C VAL A 249 20.58 -7.04 -5.93
N SER A 250 21.40 -6.57 -6.88
CA SER A 250 21.29 -5.19 -7.38
C SER A 250 19.94 -4.94 -8.06
N ILE A 251 19.47 -5.85 -8.93
CA ILE A 251 18.16 -5.77 -9.60
C ILE A 251 17.02 -5.84 -8.58
N MET A 252 17.07 -6.83 -7.67
CA MET A 252 16.04 -7.00 -6.64
C MET A 252 15.90 -5.76 -5.77
N THR A 253 17.02 -5.22 -5.28
CA THR A 253 17.04 -4.04 -4.40
C THR A 253 16.57 -2.78 -5.11
N ALA A 254 16.77 -2.65 -6.43
CA ALA A 254 16.20 -1.56 -7.20
C ALA A 254 14.68 -1.67 -7.35
N SER A 255 14.12 -2.88 -7.31
CA SER A 255 12.68 -3.14 -7.38
C SER A 255 11.96 -3.02 -6.03
N VAL A 256 12.66 -3.09 -4.89
CA VAL A 256 12.08 -3.01 -3.52
C VAL A 256 11.11 -1.84 -3.32
N PRO A 257 11.40 -0.59 -3.74
CA PRO A 257 10.47 0.52 -3.53
C PRO A 257 9.10 0.31 -4.18
N TYR A 258 9.04 -0.51 -5.23
CA TYR A 258 7.82 -0.84 -5.98
C TYR A 258 7.16 -2.12 -5.50
N LEU A 259 7.85 -2.94 -4.71
CA LEU A 259 7.30 -4.13 -4.10
C LEU A 259 6.42 -3.77 -2.90
N LYS A 260 6.64 -2.65 -2.21
CA LYS A 260 5.80 -2.26 -1.06
C LYS A 260 4.34 -1.97 -1.45
N PRO A 261 4.01 -1.11 -2.44
CA PRO A 261 2.61 -0.94 -2.84
C PRO A 261 1.99 -2.25 -3.35
N PHE A 262 2.79 -3.14 -3.93
CA PHE A 262 2.35 -4.47 -4.34
C PHE A 262 2.08 -5.38 -3.14
N MET A 263 2.95 -5.41 -2.13
CA MET A 263 2.77 -6.17 -0.88
C MET A 263 1.62 -5.60 -0.06
N ASP A 264 1.51 -4.27 0.04
CA ASP A 264 0.38 -3.59 0.65
C ASP A 264 -0.91 -3.89 -0.15
N SER A 265 -0.84 -4.04 -1.48
CA SER A 265 -1.96 -4.50 -2.32
C SER A 265 -2.22 -6.00 -2.28
N LEU A 266 -1.26 -6.82 -1.82
CA LEU A 266 -1.40 -8.26 -1.62
C LEU A 266 -1.93 -8.55 -0.21
N ASP A 267 -1.52 -7.80 0.80
CA ASP A 267 -2.13 -7.81 2.13
C ASP A 267 -3.54 -7.22 2.04
N ALA A 268 -3.68 -6.09 1.34
CA ALA A 268 -4.99 -5.60 0.93
C ALA A 268 -5.64 -6.48 -0.13
N GLY A 269 -4.98 -7.47 -0.74
CA GLY A 269 -5.54 -8.38 -1.77
C GLY A 269 -6.00 -9.73 -1.22
N ILE A 270 -5.34 -10.19 -0.16
CA ILE A 270 -5.78 -11.27 0.74
C ILE A 270 -6.96 -10.74 1.59
N ILE A 271 -7.05 -9.42 1.80
CA ILE A 271 -8.20 -8.73 2.42
C ILE A 271 -9.17 -8.12 1.38
N GLN A 272 -8.77 -7.90 0.12
CA GLN A 272 -9.61 -7.44 -1.01
C GLN A 272 -9.34 -8.30 -2.26
N VAL A 273 -9.99 -9.46 -2.31
CA VAL A 273 -10.45 -9.95 -3.62
C VAL A 273 -11.55 -8.99 -4.08
N GLY A 274 -11.12 -7.91 -4.75
CA GLY A 274 -12.00 -6.97 -5.44
C GLY A 274 -11.50 -5.52 -5.42
N ASN A 275 -10.67 -5.16 -6.40
CA ASN A 275 -10.56 -3.77 -6.84
C ASN A 275 -10.32 -3.73 -8.36
N LEU A 276 -11.36 -3.38 -9.11
CA LEU A 276 -11.26 -2.97 -10.50
C LEU A 276 -11.69 -1.50 -10.62
N ARG A 277 -10.78 -0.75 -11.24
CA ARG A 277 -10.89 0.59 -11.86
C ARG A 277 -12.34 1.09 -12.08
N VAL A 278 -12.68 2.19 -11.42
CA VAL A 278 -13.67 3.14 -11.98
C VAL A 278 -13.07 3.73 -13.24
N SER A 279 -13.66 3.42 -14.40
CA SER A 279 -13.33 4.10 -15.64
C SER A 279 -13.98 5.49 -15.63
N GLU A 280 -13.29 6.52 -16.12
CA GLU A 280 -13.87 7.82 -16.44
C GLU A 280 -15.08 7.70 -17.38
N GLU A 281 -15.18 6.58 -18.12
CA GLU A 281 -16.32 6.26 -19.00
C GLU A 281 -17.63 6.02 -18.22
N ASP A 282 -17.59 5.37 -17.05
CA ASP A 282 -18.81 5.09 -16.26
C ASP A 282 -19.39 6.36 -15.63
N LEU A 283 -18.52 7.28 -15.25
CA LEU A 283 -18.91 8.63 -14.86
C LEU A 283 -19.48 9.37 -16.07
N SER A 284 -18.84 9.35 -17.25
CA SER A 284 -19.39 10.04 -18.42
C SER A 284 -20.74 9.49 -18.90
N ALA A 285 -20.99 8.17 -18.79
CA ALA A 285 -22.24 7.53 -19.20
C ALA A 285 -23.43 7.93 -18.32
N SER A 286 -23.22 8.15 -17.02
CA SER A 286 -24.26 8.71 -16.14
C SER A 286 -24.58 10.18 -16.41
N TRP A 287 -23.66 10.93 -17.02
CA TRP A 287 -23.84 12.34 -17.36
C TRP A 287 -24.32 12.55 -18.80
N ALA A 288 -24.11 11.59 -19.71
CA ALA A 288 -24.63 11.66 -21.09
C ALA A 288 -26.17 11.56 -21.15
N GLY A 289 -26.80 10.93 -20.15
CA GLY A 289 -28.26 10.87 -20.01
C GLY A 289 -28.92 12.15 -19.53
N SER A 290 -28.16 13.23 -19.26
CA SER A 290 -28.70 14.49 -18.70
C SER A 290 -28.90 15.62 -19.72
N ASN A 291 -28.67 15.42 -21.02
CA ASN A 291 -28.73 16.48 -22.04
C ASN A 291 -29.88 16.37 -23.06
N GLU A 292 -30.82 15.45 -22.89
CA GLU A 292 -32.13 15.53 -23.57
C GLU A 292 -33.21 15.84 -22.52
N TYR A 293 -34.13 16.75 -22.87
CA TYR A 293 -35.15 17.38 -22.01
C TYR A 293 -34.73 18.64 -21.23
N ALA A 294 -34.10 19.58 -21.92
CA ALA A 294 -34.21 21.00 -21.59
C ALA A 294 -35.05 21.71 -22.67
N MET A 295 -36.39 21.66 -22.55
CA MET A 295 -37.33 22.65 -23.09
C MET A 295 -38.77 22.30 -22.69
N SER A 296 -39.18 22.73 -21.50
CA SER A 296 -40.56 23.17 -21.23
C SER A 296 -40.63 23.89 -19.88
N ASN A 297 -41.26 25.06 -19.87
CA ASN A 297 -41.45 25.94 -18.72
C ASN A 297 -42.23 25.27 -17.58
N PRO A 298 -42.08 25.74 -16.32
CA PRO A 298 -42.69 25.11 -15.16
C PRO A 298 -44.17 25.49 -15.03
N PRO A 299 -45.05 24.61 -14.53
CA PRO A 299 -46.30 25.05 -13.94
C PRO A 299 -46.14 25.18 -12.43
N SER A 300 -46.50 26.36 -11.94
CA SER A 300 -46.95 26.61 -10.57
C SER A 300 -48.22 25.81 -10.25
N PHE A 301 -48.31 25.17 -9.08
CA PHE A 301 -49.37 25.35 -8.06
C PHE A 301 -49.39 24.23 -6.99
N SER A 302 -49.65 24.67 -5.75
CA SER A 302 -50.59 24.07 -4.78
C SER A 302 -50.20 22.87 -3.91
N SER A 303 -50.02 23.21 -2.63
CA SER A 303 -50.48 22.48 -1.44
C SER A 303 -51.85 21.81 -1.61
N ALA A 304 -51.89 20.47 -1.62
CA ALA A 304 -52.97 19.65 -1.04
C ALA A 304 -52.63 18.19 -1.33
N TYR A 305 -52.47 17.35 -0.31
CA TYR A 305 -53.04 15.99 -0.26
C TYR A 305 -52.83 15.42 1.15
N LEU A 306 -53.82 15.70 1.99
CA LEU A 306 -54.18 14.88 3.14
C LEU A 306 -55.10 13.76 2.66
N ARG A 307 -54.83 12.54 3.15
CA ARG A 307 -55.71 11.36 3.32
C ARG A 307 -56.21 10.60 2.07
N SER A 308 -55.84 9.32 2.03
CA SER A 308 -56.81 8.20 2.12
C SER A 308 -56.09 6.89 2.50
N PRO A 309 -56.72 5.98 3.29
CA PRO A 309 -56.08 4.85 3.95
C PRO A 309 -56.23 3.54 3.16
N VAL A 310 -55.26 2.63 3.28
CA VAL A 310 -55.43 1.24 2.80
C VAL A 310 -54.99 0.26 3.89
N ALA A 311 -56.03 -0.36 4.47
CA ALA A 311 -56.15 -1.71 5.02
C ALA A 311 -54.98 -2.28 5.85
N ILE A 312 -55.07 -2.08 7.17
CA ILE A 312 -54.49 -2.98 8.17
C ILE A 312 -55.32 -4.27 8.14
N SER A 313 -54.78 -5.33 7.55
CA SER A 313 -55.31 -6.67 7.77
C SER A 313 -54.92 -7.11 9.18
N SER A 314 -55.94 -7.44 9.96
CA SER A 314 -55.88 -7.87 11.34
C SER A 314 -55.03 -9.14 11.50
N PHE A 315 -53.79 -9.00 11.95
CA PHE A 315 -53.07 -10.11 12.56
C PHE A 315 -53.33 -10.09 14.07
N ARG A 316 -53.98 -11.15 14.54
CA ARG A 316 -54.43 -11.30 15.93
C ARG A 316 -53.26 -11.13 16.89
N LEU A 317 -53.46 -10.20 17.82
CA LEU A 317 -52.76 -10.11 19.10
C LEU A 317 -52.73 -11.49 19.78
N ARG A 318 -51.58 -12.17 19.70
CA ARG A 318 -51.14 -13.05 20.78
C ARG A 318 -50.26 -12.19 21.68
N GLN A 319 -50.82 -11.70 22.79
CA GLN A 319 -49.98 -11.45 23.96
C GLN A 319 -49.37 -12.80 24.38
N PRO A 320 -48.06 -12.84 24.63
CA PRO A 320 -47.67 -13.18 25.98
C PRO A 320 -46.48 -12.34 26.50
N ALA A 321 -46.42 -12.28 27.83
CA ALA A 321 -45.27 -11.91 28.67
C ALA A 321 -44.77 -10.46 28.50
N VAL A 322 -45.22 -9.52 29.33
CA VAL A 322 -44.61 -9.28 30.66
C VAL A 322 -43.09 -9.16 30.54
N ARG A 323 -42.59 -7.92 30.64
CA ARG A 323 -41.27 -7.55 31.19
C ARG A 323 -40.14 -8.55 30.90
N GLN A 324 -39.42 -8.32 29.82
CA GLN A 324 -37.96 -8.50 29.79
C GLN A 324 -37.41 -7.09 29.47
N TYR A 325 -36.88 -6.23 30.35
CA TYR A 325 -36.16 -6.44 31.61
C TYR A 325 -35.48 -7.81 31.65
N ILE A 326 -34.77 -8.14 30.56
CA ILE A 326 -33.54 -8.91 30.74
C ILE A 326 -32.76 -8.10 31.75
N GLU A 327 -32.46 -8.75 32.87
CA GLU A 327 -31.65 -8.26 33.96
C GLU A 327 -30.64 -7.23 33.45
N MET A 328 -30.95 -5.96 33.69
CA MET A 328 -29.94 -4.95 33.98
C MET A 328 -29.26 -5.38 35.30
N ALA A 329 -28.63 -6.56 35.33
CA ALA A 329 -27.35 -6.64 35.97
C ALA A 329 -26.56 -5.55 35.25
N SER A 330 -26.39 -4.41 35.91
CA SER A 330 -25.61 -3.28 35.42
C SER A 330 -24.36 -3.88 34.80
N LEU A 331 -24.29 -3.88 33.46
CA LEU A 331 -23.23 -4.57 32.73
C LEU A 331 -21.95 -3.87 33.14
N GLN A 332 -21.23 -4.46 34.09
CA GLN A 332 -20.21 -3.73 34.82
C GLN A 332 -18.93 -3.88 34.02
N ALA A 333 -18.31 -2.75 33.67
CA ALA A 333 -17.04 -2.79 32.98
C ALA A 333 -16.01 -3.56 33.86
N PRO A 334 -15.23 -4.50 33.30
CA PRO A 334 -14.05 -5.02 33.98
C PRO A 334 -13.12 -3.88 34.41
N SER A 335 -12.42 -4.06 35.53
CA SER A 335 -11.48 -3.05 36.00
C SER A 335 -10.42 -2.72 34.95
N ARG A 336 -10.04 -1.44 34.82
CA ARG A 336 -9.06 -0.99 33.82
C ARG A 336 -7.76 -1.79 33.85
N HIS A 337 -7.24 -2.09 35.04
CA HIS A 337 -6.03 -2.90 35.20
C HIS A 337 -6.13 -4.29 34.55
N VAL A 338 -7.29 -4.95 34.65
CA VAL A 338 -7.53 -6.26 34.00
C VAL A 338 -7.57 -6.11 32.48
N VAL A 339 -8.26 -5.09 31.98
CA VAL A 339 -8.32 -4.78 30.54
C VAL A 339 -6.92 -4.49 30.00
N GLU A 340 -6.14 -3.66 30.68
CA GLU A 340 -4.76 -3.32 30.28
C GLU A 340 -3.82 -4.52 30.30
N ALA A 341 -3.94 -5.40 31.30
CA ALA A 341 -3.15 -6.64 31.36
C ALA A 341 -3.49 -7.55 30.17
N LEU A 342 -4.78 -7.68 29.85
CA LEU A 342 -5.26 -8.50 28.73
C LEU A 342 -4.82 -7.94 27.38
N CYS A 343 -4.93 -6.63 27.17
CA CYS A 343 -4.46 -5.96 25.96
C CYS A 343 -2.93 -6.09 25.80
N ARG A 344 -2.17 -6.02 26.90
CA ARG A 344 -0.71 -6.25 26.88
C ARG A 344 -0.34 -7.68 26.50
N GLU A 345 -1.04 -8.68 27.04
CA GLU A 345 -0.80 -10.09 26.72
C GLU A 345 -1.12 -10.39 25.25
N LYS A 346 -2.23 -9.87 24.74
CA LYS A 346 -2.70 -10.15 23.37
C LYS A 346 -1.99 -9.32 22.30
N GLY A 347 -1.30 -8.25 22.67
CA GLY A 347 -0.70 -7.29 21.73
C GLY A 347 -1.77 -6.47 20.99
N PRO A 348 -1.36 -5.50 20.13
CA PRO A 348 -2.32 -4.68 19.37
C PRO A 348 -3.18 -5.57 18.47
N LYS A 349 -4.51 -5.39 18.55
CA LYS A 349 -5.49 -6.13 17.74
C LYS A 349 -6.44 -5.18 17.01
N PHE A 350 -6.29 -5.09 15.70
CA PHE A 350 -7.08 -4.22 14.82
C PHE A 350 -8.60 -4.40 14.93
N ASN A 351 -9.08 -5.60 15.26
CA ASN A 351 -10.52 -5.90 15.34
C ASN A 351 -11.07 -6.00 16.78
N GLY A 352 -10.28 -5.68 17.81
CA GLY A 352 -10.71 -5.86 19.20
C GLY A 352 -10.76 -7.31 19.69
N LEU A 353 -11.38 -7.52 20.85
CA LEU A 353 -11.38 -8.77 21.61
C LEU A 353 -12.71 -8.96 22.35
N ALA A 354 -13.30 -10.16 22.24
CA ALA A 354 -14.34 -10.58 23.18
C ALA A 354 -13.73 -10.87 24.55
N TYR A 355 -14.14 -10.13 25.57
CA TYR A 355 -13.76 -10.41 26.96
C TYR A 355 -14.58 -11.60 27.50
N ASP A 356 -15.89 -11.57 27.27
CA ASP A 356 -16.81 -12.64 27.59
C ASP A 356 -18.00 -12.67 26.59
N ASP A 357 -19.10 -13.29 26.99
CA ASP A 357 -20.32 -13.38 26.20
C ASP A 357 -21.07 -12.04 26.03
N HIS A 358 -20.78 -11.05 26.86
CA HIS A 358 -21.50 -9.78 26.95
C HIS A 358 -20.63 -8.55 26.68
N ILE A 359 -19.30 -8.68 26.77
CA ILE A 359 -18.35 -7.56 26.71
C ILE A 359 -17.38 -7.72 25.53
N TRP A 360 -17.22 -6.62 24.80
CA TRP A 360 -16.25 -6.44 23.74
C TRP A 360 -15.28 -5.31 24.10
N ILE A 361 -14.00 -5.52 23.82
CA ILE A 361 -12.94 -4.56 24.07
C ILE A 361 -12.32 -4.19 22.72
N LYS A 362 -12.52 -2.95 22.25
CA LYS A 362 -11.84 -2.40 21.08
C LYS A 362 -10.61 -1.62 21.56
N TYR A 363 -9.43 -1.96 21.08
CA TYR A 363 -8.18 -1.30 21.48
C TYR A 363 -7.13 -1.38 20.37
N ASP A 364 -6.56 -0.23 20.03
CA ASP A 364 -5.43 -0.09 19.13
C ASP A 364 -4.85 1.34 19.26
N THR A 365 -3.75 1.60 18.57
CA THR A 365 -3.16 2.92 18.35
C THR A 365 -4.05 3.86 17.51
N GLY A 366 -5.03 3.33 16.77
CA GLY A 366 -5.99 4.10 15.96
C GLY A 366 -7.31 4.42 16.67
N VAL A 367 -7.63 3.75 17.78
CA VAL A 367 -8.89 3.95 18.51
C VAL A 367 -8.86 5.29 19.25
N THR A 368 -9.98 6.02 19.22
CA THR A 368 -10.06 7.37 19.80
C THR A 368 -11.10 7.48 20.89
N LEU A 369 -10.92 8.43 21.82
CA LEU A 369 -11.97 8.78 22.80
C LEU A 369 -13.18 9.44 22.11
N ALA A 370 -12.98 10.11 20.97
CA ALA A 370 -14.04 10.67 20.16
C ALA A 370 -15.01 9.61 19.63
N GLU A 371 -14.50 8.44 19.19
CA GLU A 371 -15.32 7.28 18.80
C GLU A 371 -16.22 6.85 19.96
N ALA A 372 -15.67 6.73 21.18
CA ALA A 372 -16.46 6.37 22.35
C ALA A 372 -17.49 7.46 22.71
N ALA A 373 -17.13 8.73 22.58
CA ALA A 373 -17.99 9.86 22.92
C ALA A 373 -19.22 9.93 22.01
N ILE A 374 -19.03 9.83 20.70
CA ILE A 374 -20.15 9.88 19.75
C ILE A 374 -21.02 8.63 19.83
N GLN A 375 -20.42 7.45 20.03
CA GLN A 375 -21.18 6.21 20.24
C GLN A 375 -22.05 6.29 21.50
N ARG A 376 -21.53 6.82 22.62
CA ARG A 376 -22.34 7.08 23.84
C ARG A 376 -23.48 8.04 23.55
N TYR A 377 -23.19 9.15 22.88
CA TYR A 377 -24.20 10.14 22.56
C TYR A 377 -25.34 9.56 21.73
N VAL A 378 -25.01 8.81 20.66
CA VAL A 378 -26.03 8.16 19.82
C VAL A 378 -26.77 7.09 20.60
N TYR A 379 -26.10 6.29 21.44
CA TYR A 379 -26.76 5.30 22.31
C TYR A 379 -27.83 5.94 23.21
N GLU A 380 -27.56 7.11 23.78
CA GLU A 380 -28.47 7.82 24.69
C GLU A 380 -29.68 8.47 23.98
N HIS A 381 -29.52 8.87 22.72
CA HIS A 381 -30.53 9.64 21.99
C HIS A 381 -31.25 8.86 20.88
N ALA A 382 -30.72 7.69 20.47
CA ALA A 382 -31.37 6.85 19.48
C ALA A 382 -32.59 6.11 20.07
N ASP A 383 -33.63 5.92 19.26
CA ASP A 383 -34.77 5.09 19.63
C ASP A 383 -34.35 3.63 19.50
N ALA A 384 -34.20 2.96 20.65
CA ALA A 384 -33.80 1.55 20.73
C ALA A 384 -34.79 0.58 20.07
N ARG A 385 -35.96 1.04 19.60
CA ARG A 385 -36.90 0.25 18.77
C ARG A 385 -36.56 0.31 17.28
N ILE A 386 -35.76 1.29 16.85
CA ILE A 386 -35.39 1.52 15.45
C ILE A 386 -33.98 1.02 15.16
N VAL A 387 -33.03 1.29 16.05
CA VAL A 387 -31.63 0.88 15.88
C VAL A 387 -31.00 0.55 17.23
N ARG A 388 -30.20 -0.52 17.28
CA ARG A 388 -29.42 -0.89 18.46
C ARG A 388 -27.99 -0.39 18.33
N ILE A 389 -27.54 0.40 19.30
CA ILE A 389 -26.14 0.83 19.40
C ILE A 389 -25.50 0.08 20.57
N PRO A 390 -24.26 -0.44 20.46
CA PRO A 390 -23.60 -1.05 21.60
C PRO A 390 -23.35 -0.02 22.70
N GLN A 391 -23.74 -0.32 23.94
CA GLN A 391 -23.47 0.56 25.07
C GLN A 391 -21.96 0.63 25.37
N VAL A 392 -21.38 1.82 25.45
CA VAL A 392 -20.00 2.00 25.92
C VAL A 392 -19.97 2.04 27.45
N LEU A 393 -19.34 1.04 28.06
CA LEU A 393 -19.26 0.87 29.51
C LEU A 393 -18.09 1.66 30.12
N ASP A 394 -16.93 1.67 29.47
CA ASP A 394 -15.76 2.46 29.86
C ASP A 394 -14.91 2.80 28.63
N ALA A 395 -14.20 3.93 28.67
CA ALA A 395 -13.25 4.33 27.63
C ALA A 395 -12.11 5.11 28.26
N PHE A 396 -10.87 4.72 27.98
CA PHE A 396 -9.69 5.33 28.61
C PHE A 396 -8.42 5.12 27.78
N CYS A 397 -7.43 5.99 28.02
CA CYS A 397 -6.09 5.87 27.46
C CYS A 397 -5.16 5.21 28.49
N SER A 398 -4.41 4.20 28.05
CA SER A 398 -3.40 3.51 28.84
C SER A 398 -1.99 3.88 28.37
N GLU A 399 -1.08 4.15 29.31
CA GLU A 399 0.34 4.35 29.01
C GLU A 399 1.02 2.99 28.82
N THR A 400 1.40 2.67 27.58
CA THR A 400 2.16 1.44 27.32
C THR A 400 3.65 1.62 27.68
N SER A 401 4.33 0.53 28.06
CA SER A 401 5.77 0.52 28.40
C SER A 401 6.70 1.01 27.28
N TYR A 402 6.19 1.25 26.07
CA TYR A 402 6.93 1.77 24.91
C TYR A 402 6.68 3.27 24.64
N GLY A 403 5.94 3.96 25.52
CA GLY A 403 5.74 5.42 25.43
C GLY A 403 4.68 5.88 24.41
N CYS A 404 3.88 4.96 23.85
CA CYS A 404 2.77 5.31 22.95
C CYS A 404 1.43 5.08 23.67
N PRO A 405 0.53 6.08 23.76
CA PRO A 405 -0.77 5.92 24.40
C PRO A 405 -1.64 4.96 23.58
N MET A 406 -2.28 4.00 24.24
CA MET A 406 -3.24 3.07 23.64
C MET A 406 -4.63 3.36 24.20
N THR A 407 -5.60 3.63 23.32
CA THR A 407 -6.99 3.86 23.72
C THR A 407 -7.75 2.53 23.76
N CYS A 408 -8.52 2.32 24.81
CA CYS A 408 -9.39 1.16 24.99
C CYS A 408 -10.84 1.62 25.12
N ILE A 409 -11.75 0.98 24.39
CA ILE A 409 -13.20 1.12 24.52
C ILE A 409 -13.76 -0.22 24.96
N VAL A 410 -14.36 -0.25 26.14
CA VAL A 410 -15.07 -1.40 26.70
C VAL A 410 -16.55 -1.18 26.47
N MET A 411 -17.18 -2.08 25.72
CA MET A 411 -18.57 -1.92 25.31
C MET A 411 -19.33 -3.24 25.29
N GLU A 412 -20.65 -3.13 25.22
CA GLU A 412 -21.56 -4.24 25.02
C GLU A 412 -21.21 -5.03 23.75
N ARG A 413 -21.19 -6.36 23.85
CA ARG A 413 -20.99 -7.25 22.72
C ARG A 413 -22.33 -7.57 22.07
N ILE A 414 -22.52 -7.11 20.83
CA ILE A 414 -23.67 -7.48 20.01
C ILE A 414 -23.42 -8.83 19.34
N LYS A 415 -24.28 -9.80 19.66
CA LYS A 415 -24.30 -11.13 19.01
C LYS A 415 -25.14 -11.09 17.73
N GLY A 416 -24.86 -12.02 16.83
CA GLY A 416 -25.56 -12.15 15.55
C GLY A 416 -24.61 -12.09 14.35
N ASP A 417 -25.13 -12.48 13.20
CA ASP A 417 -24.42 -12.39 11.93
C ASP A 417 -24.43 -10.95 11.42
N ASP A 418 -23.36 -10.54 10.75
CA ASP A 418 -23.39 -9.32 9.96
C ASP A 418 -24.31 -9.49 8.74
N TYR A 419 -24.77 -8.38 8.15
CA TYR A 419 -25.65 -8.41 6.97
C TYR A 419 -25.10 -9.31 5.85
N ALA A 420 -23.80 -9.22 5.56
CA ALA A 420 -23.21 -10.00 4.46
C ALA A 420 -23.23 -11.50 4.74
N THR A 421 -23.02 -11.91 6.00
CA THR A 421 -23.10 -13.30 6.43
C THR A 421 -24.55 -13.81 6.46
N HIS A 422 -25.49 -13.03 7.00
CA HIS A 422 -26.90 -13.42 7.10
C HIS A 422 -27.56 -13.60 5.73
N ILE A 423 -27.34 -12.67 4.80
CA ILE A 423 -27.96 -12.71 3.47
C ILE A 423 -27.43 -13.83 2.58
N ARG A 424 -26.23 -14.36 2.85
CA ARG A 424 -25.77 -15.59 2.18
C ARG A 424 -26.64 -16.80 2.54
N GLN A 425 -27.19 -16.82 3.74
CA GLN A 425 -28.04 -17.90 4.23
C GLN A 425 -29.53 -17.62 3.96
N HIS A 426 -29.94 -16.35 4.03
CA HIS A 426 -31.33 -15.91 3.91
C HIS A 426 -31.50 -14.79 2.85
N PRO A 427 -31.24 -15.07 1.55
CA PRO A 427 -31.26 -14.05 0.51
C PRO A 427 -32.62 -13.36 0.34
N GLN A 428 -33.71 -14.04 0.68
CA GLN A 428 -35.08 -13.50 0.63
C GLN A 428 -35.33 -12.35 1.61
N GLU A 429 -34.54 -12.23 2.68
CA GLU A 429 -34.68 -11.19 3.71
C GLU A 429 -33.90 -9.90 3.38
N ALA A 430 -33.10 -9.91 2.30
CA ALA A 430 -32.17 -8.84 1.95
C ALA A 430 -32.84 -7.46 1.86
N GLU A 431 -33.93 -7.35 1.09
CA GLU A 431 -34.60 -6.08 0.88
C GLU A 431 -35.24 -5.54 2.16
N GLN A 432 -35.84 -6.43 2.98
CA GLN A 432 -36.46 -6.05 4.25
C GLN A 432 -35.42 -5.55 5.27
N ILE A 433 -34.31 -6.26 5.41
CA ILE A 433 -33.24 -5.86 6.32
C ILE A 433 -32.59 -4.56 5.82
N LEU A 434 -32.44 -4.40 4.51
CA LEU A 434 -31.89 -3.19 3.92
C LEU A 434 -32.81 -1.97 4.14
N ASP A 435 -34.13 -2.17 4.11
CA ASP A 435 -35.10 -1.13 4.49
C ASP A 435 -34.99 -0.75 5.97
N ALA A 436 -34.81 -1.73 6.86
CA ALA A 436 -34.57 -1.50 8.28
C ALA A 436 -33.25 -0.74 8.53
N ILE A 437 -32.18 -1.09 7.79
CA ILE A 437 -30.91 -0.36 7.81
C ILE A 437 -31.10 1.08 7.33
N ALA A 438 -31.80 1.29 6.22
CA ALA A 438 -32.06 2.64 5.73
C ALA A 438 -32.91 3.46 6.72
N GLN A 439 -33.86 2.85 7.41
CA GLN A 439 -34.62 3.49 8.48
C GLN A 439 -33.73 3.85 9.68
N ALA A 440 -32.85 2.94 10.10
CA ALA A 440 -31.88 3.18 11.18
C ALA A 440 -30.94 4.35 10.87
N VAL A 441 -30.40 4.41 9.65
CA VAL A 441 -29.50 5.49 9.23
C VAL A 441 -30.23 6.85 9.20
N ARG A 442 -31.47 6.89 8.67
CA ARG A 442 -32.27 8.13 8.71
C ARG A 442 -32.57 8.58 10.13
N HIS A 443 -32.89 7.63 11.03
CA HIS A 443 -33.10 7.93 12.44
C HIS A 443 -31.85 8.57 13.07
N ILE A 444 -30.66 8.07 12.76
CA ILE A 444 -29.39 8.66 13.24
C ILE A 444 -29.22 10.10 12.74
N TRP A 445 -29.58 10.38 11.48
CA TRP A 445 -29.52 11.75 10.94
C TRP A 445 -30.53 12.71 11.60
N ASP A 446 -31.64 12.19 12.12
CA ASP A 446 -32.67 12.97 12.82
C ASP A 446 -32.34 13.22 14.30
N ILE A 447 -31.31 12.55 14.85
CA ILE A 447 -30.82 12.81 16.21
C ILE A 447 -30.25 14.24 16.27
N PRO A 448 -30.66 15.07 17.26
CA PRO A 448 -30.08 16.38 17.43
C PRO A 448 -28.57 16.26 17.70
N ILE A 449 -27.76 17.09 17.07
CA ILE A 449 -26.32 17.13 17.36
C ILE A 449 -26.07 17.71 18.77
N PRO A 450 -24.99 17.32 19.46
CA PRO A 450 -24.63 17.94 20.74
C PRO A 450 -24.51 19.48 20.61
N PRO A 451 -24.91 20.26 21.63
CA PRO A 451 -24.73 21.71 21.60
C PRO A 451 -23.27 22.10 21.37
N ASP A 452 -23.06 23.23 20.67
CA ASP A 452 -21.72 23.76 20.36
C ASP A 452 -20.81 22.83 19.53
N SER A 453 -21.41 21.82 18.88
CA SER A 453 -20.70 20.93 17.98
C SER A 453 -20.12 21.65 16.77
N GLN A 454 -18.89 21.28 16.41
CA GLN A 454 -18.18 21.76 15.25
C GLN A 454 -18.08 20.65 14.18
N PRO A 455 -17.79 20.99 12.91
CA PRO A 455 -17.57 19.98 11.88
C PRO A 455 -16.36 19.10 12.21
N GLY A 456 -16.56 17.78 12.28
CA GLY A 456 -15.50 16.83 12.65
C GLY A 456 -15.94 15.81 13.71
N PRO A 457 -15.01 14.97 14.17
CA PRO A 457 -15.22 14.10 15.32
C PRO A 457 -15.50 14.92 16.59
N LEU A 458 -16.20 14.32 17.56
CA LEU A 458 -16.38 14.92 18.88
C LEU A 458 -15.04 15.15 19.59
N GLU A 459 -15.09 15.92 20.69
CA GLU A 459 -13.92 16.28 21.51
C GLU A 459 -12.84 17.10 20.77
N ARG A 460 -13.22 17.77 19.66
CA ARG A 460 -12.31 18.58 18.84
C ARG A 460 -11.07 17.79 18.38
N GLN A 461 -11.28 16.51 18.03
CA GLN A 461 -10.21 15.71 17.44
C GLN A 461 -10.08 16.02 15.95
N GLU A 462 -8.89 15.76 15.41
CA GLU A 462 -8.61 15.90 13.99
C GLU A 462 -9.49 14.93 13.16
N PRO A 463 -10.26 15.43 12.18
CA PRO A 463 -10.99 14.59 11.24
C PRO A 463 -10.09 13.55 10.55
N ARG A 464 -10.43 12.28 10.73
CA ARG A 464 -9.83 11.11 10.09
C ARG A 464 -10.97 10.17 9.69
N ASP A 465 -11.32 10.18 8.42
CA ASP A 465 -12.38 9.35 7.86
C ASP A 465 -12.04 8.93 6.42
N ARG A 466 -12.99 8.30 5.72
CA ARG A 466 -12.80 7.89 4.32
C ARG A 466 -12.44 9.05 3.37
N PHE A 467 -12.81 10.28 3.69
CA PHE A 467 -12.48 11.48 2.92
C PHE A 467 -11.11 12.04 3.29
N PHE A 468 -10.83 12.23 4.58
CA PHE A 468 -9.55 12.78 5.06
C PHE A 468 -8.39 11.76 5.03
N SER A 469 -8.71 10.48 4.82
CA SER A 469 -7.80 9.34 4.88
C SER A 469 -7.14 9.16 6.27
N GLU A 470 -6.29 8.14 6.42
CA GLU A 470 -5.46 8.00 7.63
C GLU A 470 -4.59 9.24 7.88
N THR A 471 -4.29 10.05 6.84
CA THR A 471 -3.54 11.31 6.98
C THR A 471 -4.26 12.33 7.85
N GLY A 472 -5.58 12.28 7.90
CA GLY A 472 -6.37 13.31 8.54
C GLY A 472 -6.26 14.67 7.84
N SER A 473 -6.88 15.67 8.43
CA SER A 473 -6.94 17.04 7.90
C SER A 473 -5.83 17.97 8.39
N GLU A 474 -4.98 17.49 9.30
CA GLU A 474 -3.90 18.22 10.00
C GLU A 474 -4.37 19.43 10.83
N ARG A 475 -5.69 19.63 10.95
CA ARG A 475 -6.32 20.71 11.70
C ARG A 475 -7.72 20.34 12.15
N VAL A 476 -8.29 21.15 13.02
CA VAL A 476 -9.72 21.11 13.35
C VAL A 476 -10.44 22.24 12.62
N PHE A 477 -11.76 22.13 12.46
CA PHE A 477 -12.56 23.15 11.79
C PHE A 477 -13.54 23.76 12.78
N ASP A 478 -13.56 25.09 12.93
CA ASP A 478 -14.49 25.74 13.85
C ASP A 478 -15.90 25.87 13.26
N ASN A 479 -16.03 25.83 11.93
CA ASN A 479 -17.29 26.04 11.22
C ASN A 479 -17.23 25.46 9.79
N LEU A 480 -18.39 25.39 9.13
CA LEU A 480 -18.51 24.85 7.76
C LEU A 480 -17.72 25.64 6.72
N PHE A 481 -17.53 26.95 6.92
CA PHE A 481 -16.78 27.79 5.99
C PHE A 481 -15.30 27.40 5.98
N GLU A 482 -14.71 27.11 7.13
CA GLU A 482 -13.33 26.64 7.21
C GLU A 482 -13.13 25.26 6.58
N LEU A 483 -14.09 24.35 6.77
CA LEU A 483 -14.08 23.03 6.14
C LEU A 483 -14.16 23.17 4.61
N GLU A 484 -15.10 23.97 4.12
CA GLU A 484 -15.25 24.24 2.68
C GLU A 484 -13.99 24.87 2.08
N SER A 485 -13.46 25.91 2.73
CA SER A 485 -12.26 26.61 2.28
C SER A 485 -11.05 25.67 2.19
N TRP A 486 -10.90 24.76 3.15
CA TRP A 486 -9.84 23.77 3.14
C TRP A 486 -9.93 22.80 1.96
N ILE A 487 -11.13 22.25 1.72
CA ILE A 487 -11.34 21.29 0.63
C ILE A 487 -11.11 21.98 -0.72
N ASN A 488 -11.63 23.20 -0.88
CA ASN A 488 -11.41 24.00 -2.07
C ASN A 488 -9.94 24.37 -2.27
N GLY A 489 -9.20 24.64 -1.19
CA GLY A 489 -7.75 24.83 -1.23
C GLY A 489 -6.99 23.58 -1.68
N LYS A 490 -7.40 22.38 -1.25
CA LYS A 490 -6.82 21.11 -1.71
C LYS A 490 -7.11 20.83 -3.17
N LEU A 491 -8.31 21.14 -3.64
CA LEU A 491 -8.64 21.07 -5.06
C LEU A 491 -7.80 22.05 -5.90
N GLU A 492 -7.55 23.25 -5.38
CA GLU A 492 -6.69 24.24 -6.03
C GLU A 492 -5.22 23.81 -6.09
N GLU A 493 -4.68 23.28 -4.99
CA GLU A 493 -3.32 22.71 -4.92
C GLU A 493 -3.13 21.60 -5.96
N ALA A 494 -4.15 20.75 -6.12
CA ALA A 494 -4.21 19.68 -7.10
C ALA A 494 -4.53 20.16 -8.54
N ARG A 495 -4.74 21.47 -8.75
CA ARG A 495 -5.10 22.10 -10.03
C ARG A 495 -6.43 21.62 -10.63
N TYR A 496 -7.36 21.17 -9.80
CA TYR A 496 -8.74 20.89 -10.21
C TYR A 496 -9.56 22.18 -10.29
N GLN A 497 -10.48 22.25 -11.26
CA GLN A 497 -11.40 23.38 -11.46
C GLN A 497 -12.67 23.24 -10.62
N ASP A 498 -13.00 22.01 -10.20
CA ASP A 498 -14.15 21.71 -9.35
C ASP A 498 -14.04 22.44 -7.99
N ARG A 499 -15.18 22.88 -7.46
CA ARG A 499 -15.30 23.50 -6.14
C ARG A 499 -16.55 22.97 -5.45
N ILE A 500 -16.49 22.87 -4.12
CA ILE A 500 -17.66 22.56 -3.29
C ILE A 500 -18.21 23.83 -2.65
N SER A 501 -19.51 23.81 -2.37
CA SER A 501 -20.21 24.77 -1.53
C SER A 501 -20.99 23.98 -0.47
N LEU A 502 -20.64 24.17 0.79
CA LEU A 502 -21.30 23.63 1.98
C LEU A 502 -22.15 24.69 2.69
N GLN A 503 -22.16 25.93 2.18
CA GLN A 503 -23.02 27.03 2.65
C GLN A 503 -24.50 26.59 2.68
N GLY A 504 -25.14 26.68 3.86
CA GLY A 504 -26.55 26.34 4.04
C GLY A 504 -26.84 24.85 4.28
N GLU A 505 -25.83 23.99 4.27
CA GLU A 505 -25.98 22.60 4.66
C GLU A 505 -26.16 22.47 6.18
N THR A 506 -26.98 21.49 6.59
CA THR A 506 -27.18 21.16 8.00
C THR A 506 -26.16 20.12 8.46
N LEU A 507 -25.51 20.37 9.59
CA LEU A 507 -24.67 19.39 10.25
C LEU A 507 -25.54 18.29 10.88
N GLN A 508 -25.18 17.04 10.63
CA GLN A 508 -25.83 15.86 11.17
C GLN A 508 -24.78 14.87 11.68
N ILE A 509 -25.21 13.91 12.49
CA ILE A 509 -24.34 12.80 12.90
C ILE A 509 -24.18 11.88 11.69
N CYS A 510 -22.95 11.80 11.19
CA CYS A 510 -22.56 10.89 10.13
C CYS A 510 -21.75 9.73 10.72
N HIS A 511 -22.04 8.51 10.30
CA HIS A 511 -21.29 7.31 10.64
C HIS A 511 -19.97 7.24 9.88
N GLY A 512 -19.94 7.64 8.61
CA GLY A 512 -18.72 7.67 7.78
C GLY A 512 -18.24 6.29 7.29
N ASP A 513 -18.86 5.20 7.77
CA ASP A 513 -18.52 3.82 7.39
C ASP A 513 -19.70 2.84 7.30
N LEU A 514 -20.71 3.17 6.49
CA LEU A 514 -21.88 2.31 6.31
C LEU A 514 -21.58 1.09 5.42
N THR A 515 -20.82 0.12 5.93
CA THR A 515 -20.51 -1.13 5.23
C THR A 515 -21.42 -2.28 5.68
N GLN A 516 -21.59 -3.28 4.81
CA GLN A 516 -22.37 -4.49 5.13
C GLN A 516 -21.85 -5.29 6.34
N PHE A 517 -20.63 -5.04 6.80
CA PHE A 517 -20.01 -5.74 7.94
C PHE A 517 -20.30 -5.04 9.28
N ASN A 518 -20.67 -3.76 9.24
CA ASN A 518 -20.94 -2.93 10.41
C ASN A 518 -22.39 -3.01 10.86
N PHE A 519 -23.24 -3.76 10.15
CA PHE A 519 -24.63 -4.02 10.53
C PHE A 519 -24.79 -5.45 11.04
N LYS A 520 -25.25 -5.61 12.28
CA LYS A 520 -25.72 -6.90 12.80
C LYS A 520 -27.20 -7.06 12.56
N VAL A 521 -27.58 -8.21 12.00
CA VAL A 521 -28.98 -8.53 11.77
C VAL A 521 -29.66 -8.90 13.09
N GLY A 522 -30.78 -8.24 13.38
CA GLY A 522 -31.58 -8.38 14.58
C GLY A 522 -32.83 -7.51 14.50
N GLU A 523 -33.68 -7.57 15.52
CA GLU A 523 -34.87 -6.73 15.66
C GLU A 523 -34.75 -5.85 16.92
N PRO A 524 -34.28 -4.59 16.80
CA PRO A 524 -33.85 -3.90 15.59
C PRO A 524 -32.43 -4.28 15.13
N VAL A 525 -32.05 -3.84 13.93
CA VAL A 525 -30.67 -3.95 13.41
C VAL A 525 -29.71 -3.18 14.32
N ALA A 526 -28.49 -3.70 14.48
CA ALA A 526 -27.47 -3.00 15.26
C ALA A 526 -26.40 -2.39 14.34
N LEU A 527 -25.97 -1.16 14.65
CA LEU A 527 -24.90 -0.47 13.94
C LEU A 527 -23.64 -0.42 14.81
N LEU A 528 -22.54 -0.91 14.24
CA LEU A 528 -21.24 -1.06 14.88
C LEU A 528 -20.20 -0.14 14.23
N ASP A 529 -19.06 -0.01 14.90
CA ASP A 529 -17.82 0.58 14.41
C ASP A 529 -17.91 2.08 14.07
N TRP A 530 -17.81 2.90 15.12
CA TRP A 530 -17.98 4.35 15.08
C TRP A 530 -16.68 5.11 14.78
N GLU A 531 -15.65 4.43 14.26
CA GLU A 531 -14.29 4.97 14.10
C GLU A 531 -14.23 6.22 13.20
N PHE A 532 -14.98 6.22 12.10
CA PHE A 532 -15.02 7.33 11.13
C PHE A 532 -16.20 8.28 11.33
N SER A 533 -16.90 8.16 12.46
CA SER A 533 -18.09 8.94 12.73
C SER A 533 -17.75 10.35 13.21
N GLY A 534 -18.64 11.29 12.91
CA GLY A 534 -18.46 12.69 13.22
C GLY A 534 -19.64 13.53 12.78
N ILE A 535 -19.52 14.84 12.96
CA ILE A 535 -20.56 15.80 12.66
C ILE A 535 -20.23 16.46 11.33
N TYR A 536 -21.00 16.13 10.29
CA TYR A 536 -20.72 16.57 8.93
C TYR A 536 -22.01 16.86 8.15
N PRO A 537 -21.92 17.57 7.01
CA PRO A 537 -22.98 17.59 6.01
C PRO A 537 -23.24 16.19 5.43
N ARG A 538 -24.49 15.91 5.02
CA ARG A 538 -24.89 14.62 4.42
C ARG A 538 -24.05 14.17 3.24
N ALA A 539 -23.46 15.12 2.51
CA ALA A 539 -22.56 14.82 1.39
C ALA A 539 -21.37 13.94 1.80
N PHE A 540 -20.89 14.00 3.04
CA PHE A 540 -19.79 13.16 3.54
C PHE A 540 -20.23 11.69 3.74
N GLU A 541 -21.44 11.47 4.25
CA GLU A 541 -22.01 10.13 4.37
C GLU A 541 -22.27 9.52 2.99
N GLU A 542 -22.83 10.31 2.07
CA GLU A 542 -23.02 9.87 0.68
C GLU A 542 -21.67 9.57 0.02
N PHE A 543 -20.65 10.39 0.25
CA PHE A 543 -19.29 10.16 -0.26
C PHE A 543 -18.72 8.84 0.27
N ALA A 544 -18.83 8.58 1.57
CA ALA A 544 -18.38 7.33 2.19
C ALA A 544 -19.05 6.10 1.57
N LEU A 545 -20.34 6.21 1.22
CA LEU A 545 -21.10 5.13 0.59
C LEU A 545 -20.77 4.97 -0.90
N VAL A 546 -20.64 6.06 -1.66
CA VAL A 546 -20.23 6.05 -3.07
C VAL A 546 -18.81 5.51 -3.24
N HIS A 547 -17.91 5.79 -2.28
CA HIS A 547 -16.56 5.23 -2.27
C HIS A 547 -16.57 3.68 -2.25
N GLN A 548 -17.63 3.06 -1.74
CA GLN A 548 -17.78 1.60 -1.70
C GLN A 548 -18.33 0.98 -3.00
N PHE A 549 -18.76 1.78 -3.99
CA PHE A 549 -19.41 1.30 -5.22
C PHE A 549 -18.55 0.38 -6.08
N ASN A 550 -17.25 0.30 -5.81
CA ASN A 550 -16.28 -0.51 -6.56
C ASN A 550 -15.56 -1.53 -5.67
N LEU A 551 -16.02 -1.70 -4.43
CA LEU A 551 -15.49 -2.64 -3.45
C LEU A 551 -16.35 -3.91 -3.37
N HIS A 552 -15.89 -4.93 -2.62
CA HIS A 552 -16.57 -6.22 -2.42
C HIS A 552 -18.02 -6.09 -1.89
N GLY A 553 -18.38 -4.95 -1.27
CA GLY A 553 -19.74 -4.61 -0.80
C GLY A 553 -20.58 -3.75 -1.76
N GLN A 554 -20.18 -3.56 -3.02
CA GLN A 554 -20.81 -2.59 -3.92
C GLN A 554 -22.31 -2.77 -4.13
N LYS A 555 -22.83 -4.01 -4.13
CA LYS A 555 -24.26 -4.28 -4.32
C LYS A 555 -25.07 -3.72 -3.15
N PHE A 556 -24.60 -3.97 -1.93
CA PHE A 556 -25.16 -3.41 -0.71
C PHE A 556 -25.06 -1.88 -0.73
N ALA A 557 -23.88 -1.33 -1.02
CA ALA A 557 -23.67 0.12 -1.01
C ALA A 557 -24.55 0.85 -2.03
N LYS A 558 -24.68 0.34 -3.26
CA LYS A 558 -25.56 0.90 -4.29
C LYS A 558 -27.03 0.82 -3.89
N ALA A 559 -27.47 -0.32 -3.35
CA ALA A 559 -28.85 -0.50 -2.92
C ALA A 559 -29.22 0.35 -1.70
N LEU A 560 -28.29 0.53 -0.75
CA LEU A 560 -28.45 1.44 0.38
C LEU A 560 -28.44 2.90 -0.07
N HIS A 561 -27.54 3.28 -0.98
CA HIS A 561 -27.49 4.63 -1.55
C HIS A 561 -28.81 4.98 -2.24
N GLN A 562 -29.35 4.07 -3.04
CA GLN A 562 -30.64 4.26 -3.70
C GLN A 562 -31.78 4.53 -2.70
N ARG A 563 -31.77 3.87 -1.53
CA ARG A 563 -32.77 4.10 -0.47
C ARG A 563 -32.57 5.42 0.24
N LEU A 564 -31.32 5.80 0.51
CA LEU A 564 -30.99 6.96 1.34
C LEU A 564 -30.98 8.27 0.54
N PHE A 565 -30.39 8.28 -0.65
CA PHE A 565 -30.13 9.47 -1.47
C PHE A 565 -30.89 9.43 -2.81
N GLY A 566 -31.48 8.29 -3.17
CA GLY A 566 -32.16 8.11 -4.46
C GLY A 566 -31.20 7.67 -5.57
N PRO A 567 -31.67 7.60 -6.83
CA PRO A 567 -30.90 7.02 -7.93
C PRO A 567 -29.78 7.92 -8.47
N LYS A 568 -29.70 9.18 -8.05
CA LYS A 568 -28.72 10.16 -8.56
C LYS A 568 -27.70 10.47 -7.48
N ILE A 569 -26.44 10.55 -7.88
CA ILE A 569 -25.34 10.99 -7.01
C ILE A 569 -25.40 12.52 -6.89
N SER A 570 -25.26 13.04 -5.68
CA SER A 570 -25.29 14.49 -5.44
C SER A 570 -24.10 15.22 -6.08
N LYS A 571 -24.33 16.48 -6.47
CA LYS A 571 -23.31 17.36 -7.09
C LYS A 571 -21.95 17.43 -6.35
N PRO A 572 -21.88 17.58 -5.01
CA PRO A 572 -20.58 17.74 -4.32
C PRO A 572 -19.68 16.50 -4.38
N ILE A 573 -20.24 15.31 -4.64
CA ILE A 573 -19.52 14.03 -4.55
C ILE A 573 -18.35 13.95 -5.53
N ARG A 574 -18.48 14.54 -6.73
CA ARG A 574 -17.40 14.58 -7.71
C ARG A 574 -16.20 15.35 -7.17
N ALA A 575 -16.42 16.56 -6.66
CA ALA A 575 -15.37 17.40 -6.11
C ALA A 575 -14.76 16.78 -4.84
N LEU A 576 -15.59 16.19 -3.96
CA LEU A 576 -15.10 15.45 -2.80
C LEU A 576 -14.22 14.25 -3.21
N SER A 577 -14.59 13.53 -4.27
CA SER A 577 -13.79 12.40 -4.79
C SER A 577 -12.44 12.83 -5.34
N LEU A 578 -12.38 13.98 -6.01
CA LEU A 578 -11.12 14.54 -6.49
C LEU A 578 -10.22 14.99 -5.34
N ALA A 579 -10.79 15.66 -4.34
CA ALA A 579 -10.05 16.10 -3.16
C ALA A 579 -9.50 14.91 -2.36
N ALA A 580 -10.34 13.91 -2.06
CA ALA A 580 -9.92 12.70 -1.34
C ALA A 580 -8.80 11.94 -2.08
N ARG A 581 -8.86 11.87 -3.41
CA ARG A 581 -7.79 11.26 -4.22
C ARG A 581 -6.46 12.02 -4.09
N PHE A 582 -6.51 13.35 -4.08
CA PHE A 582 -5.32 14.16 -3.87
C PHE A 582 -4.73 13.94 -2.48
N LEU A 583 -5.56 13.90 -1.43
CA LEU A 583 -5.13 13.63 -0.06
C LEU A 583 -4.45 12.26 0.08
N ALA A 584 -4.99 11.23 -0.57
CA ALA A 584 -4.45 9.87 -0.47
C ALA A 584 -3.12 9.67 -1.23
N PHE A 585 -2.90 10.40 -2.34
CA PHE A 585 -1.79 10.11 -3.27
C PHE A 585 -0.84 11.29 -3.53
N GLY A 586 -1.12 12.47 -2.98
CA GLY A 586 -0.24 13.65 -2.98
C GLY A 586 0.27 14.06 -4.37
N CYS A 587 -0.58 13.97 -5.40
CA CYS A 587 -0.18 14.00 -6.83
C CYS A 587 0.90 15.01 -7.21
#